data_AF-A0A1Z8WN24-F1
#
_entry.id   AF-A0A1Z8WN24-F1
#
_cell.length_a   1.000
_cell.length_b   1.000
_cell.length_c   1.000
_cell.angle_alpha   90.00
_cell.angle_beta   90.00
_cell.angle_gamma   90.00
#
_symmetry.space_group_name_H-M   'P 1'
#
loop_
_entity.id
_entity.type
_entity.pdbx_description
1 polymer ?
#
loop_
_entity_poly.entity_id
_entity_poly.type
_entity_poly.pdbx_seq_one_letter_code
_entity_poly.pdbx_strand_id
1 'polypeptide(L)'
;MLKRYYKHRWLKLLLILAIFDVCIYLWWTGNQKERQFDSIIQNAEKEFKVEFALIKAVIWHESRFNEKAIGKAGEIGLMQLMELAAFEWADKKK
;
A
#
# COMPACT_ATOMS: atom_id res chain seq x y z
N MET A 1 -50.95 23.40 11.20
CA MET A 1 -50.24 22.16 11.57
C MET A 1 -48.99 21.98 10.71
N LEU A 2 -47.87 22.60 11.09
CA LEU A 2 -46.63 22.52 10.32
C LEU A 2 -45.46 22.32 11.27
N LYS A 3 -44.96 21.08 11.38
CA LYS A 3 -43.56 20.77 11.78
C LYS A 3 -43.35 19.26 11.83
N ARG A 4 -43.02 18.64 10.69
CA ARG A 4 -42.40 17.31 10.70
C ARG A 4 -41.60 16.96 9.45
N TYR A 5 -40.85 17.92 8.89
CA TYR A 5 -40.05 17.68 7.68
C TYR A 5 -38.61 18.22 7.73
N TYR A 6 -38.03 18.34 8.94
CA TYR A 6 -36.63 18.78 9.13
C TYR A 6 -35.75 17.80 9.92
N LYS A 7 -36.32 16.73 10.49
CA LYS A 7 -35.63 15.83 11.44
C LYS A 7 -34.62 14.87 10.80
N HIS A 8 -34.56 14.74 9.47
CA HIS A 8 -33.62 13.81 8.81
C HIS A 8 -32.47 14.50 8.07
N ARG A 9 -32.47 15.84 7.95
CA ARG A 9 -31.40 16.56 7.23
C ARG A 9 -30.06 16.49 7.96
N TRP A 10 -30.08 16.59 9.29
CA TRP A 10 -28.87 16.46 10.12
C TRP A 10 -28.32 15.02 10.14
N LEU A 11 -29.19 14.00 10.08
CA LEU A 11 -28.76 12.59 9.94
C LEU A 11 -28.00 12.34 8.64
N LYS A 12 -28.42 12.97 7.53
CA LYS A 12 -27.69 12.89 6.25
C LYS A 12 -26.30 13.55 6.34
N LEU A 13 -26.18 14.68 7.04
CA LEU A 13 -24.89 15.32 7.27
C LEU A 13 -23.96 14.47 8.13
N LEU A 14 -24.49 13.82 9.17
CA LEU A 14 -23.72 12.86 9.97
C LEU A 14 -23.25 11.66 9.16
N LEU A 15 -24.08 11.13 8.25
CA LEU A 15 -23.67 10.07 7.34
C LEU A 15 -22.56 10.51 6.39
N ILE A 16 -22.65 11.72 5.82
CA ILE A 16 -21.61 12.27 4.93
C ILE A 16 -20.29 12.45 5.70
N LEU A 17 -20.34 12.99 6.92
CA LEU A 17 -19.16 13.13 7.77
C LEU A 17 -18.54 11.77 8.10
N ALA A 18 -19.35 10.78 8.48
CA ALA A 18 -18.85 9.44 8.77
C ALA A 18 -18.19 8.79 7.54
N ILE A 19 -18.75 8.96 6.34
CA ILE A 19 -18.14 8.48 5.10
C ILE A 19 -16.81 9.20 4.83
N PHE A 20 -16.78 10.51 5.04
CA PHE A 20 -15.58 11.33 4.84
C PHE A 20 -14.45 10.93 5.79
N ASP A 21 -14.76 10.72 7.07
CA ASP A 21 -13.81 10.26 8.09
C ASP A 21 -13.26 8.86 7.74
N VAL A 22 -14.12 7.94 7.27
CA VAL A 22 -13.70 6.61 6.81
C VAL A 22 -12.79 6.71 5.59
N CYS A 23 -13.11 7.56 4.61
CA CYS A 23 -12.26 7.80 3.45
C CYS A 23 -10.88 8.34 3.84
N ILE A 24 -10.83 9.32 4.77
CA ILE A 24 -9.56 9.87 5.29
C ILE A 24 -8.75 8.77 5.99
N TYR A 25 -9.39 7.98 6.86
CA TYR A 25 -8.73 6.90 7.58
C TYR A 25 -8.12 5.86 6.64
N LEU A 26 -8.88 5.44 5.63
CA LEU A 26 -8.42 4.50 4.60
C LEU A 26 -7.27 5.06 3.77
N TRP A 27 -7.28 6.35 3.46
CA TRP A 27 -6.19 7.00 2.75
C TRP A 27 -4.91 7.11 3.60
N TRP A 28 -5.05 7.48 4.88
CA TRP A 28 -3.92 7.58 5.80
C TRP A 28 -3.23 6.22 5.96
N THR A 29 -3.98 5.16 6.25
CA THR A 29 -3.39 3.83 6.51
C THR A 29 -2.62 3.28 5.30
N GLY A 30 -3.07 3.55 4.07
CA GLY A 30 -2.33 3.19 2.86
C GLY A 30 -0.97 3.88 2.79
N ASN A 31 -0.95 5.20 3.02
CA ASN A 31 0.27 6.01 2.88
C ASN A 31 1.36 5.67 3.91
N GLN A 32 0.98 5.16 5.09
CA GLN A 32 1.94 4.73 6.12
C GLN A 32 2.70 3.45 5.72
N LYS A 33 2.02 2.51 5.05
CA LYS A 33 2.64 1.25 4.60
C LYS A 33 3.67 1.46 3.52
N GLU A 34 3.53 2.48 2.68
CA GLU A 34 4.55 2.78 1.66
C GLU A 34 5.82 3.33 2.30
N ARG A 35 5.65 4.28 3.23
CA ARG A 35 6.75 5.01 3.88
C ARG A 35 7.67 4.12 4.71
N GLN A 36 7.15 3.01 5.25
CA GLN A 36 7.97 2.10 6.07
C GLN A 36 9.12 1.47 5.28
N PHE A 37 9.02 1.41 3.95
CA PHE A 37 10.04 0.82 3.07
C PHE A 37 10.91 1.86 2.36
N ASP A 38 10.64 3.15 2.51
CA ASP A 38 11.37 4.22 1.81
C ASP A 38 12.89 4.15 2.04
N SER A 39 13.32 3.79 3.26
CA SER A 39 14.75 3.63 3.57
C SER A 39 15.41 2.50 2.80
N ILE A 40 14.74 1.35 2.69
CA ILE A 40 15.24 0.18 1.96
C ILE A 40 15.22 0.45 0.45
N ILE A 41 14.17 1.11 -0.04
CA ILE A 41 14.05 1.50 -1.45
C ILE A 41 15.13 2.52 -1.83
N GLN A 42 15.43 3.50 -0.98
CA GLN A 42 16.53 4.46 -1.19
C GLN A 42 17.90 3.77 -1.21
N ASN A 43 18.11 2.75 -0.39
CA ASN A 43 19.35 1.97 -0.43
C ASN A 43 19.47 1.20 -1.74
N ALA A 44 18.39 0.57 -2.20
CA ALA A 44 18.34 -0.13 -3.49
C ALA A 44 18.54 0.83 -4.67
N GLU A 45 17.97 2.03 -4.63
CA GLU A 45 18.22 3.08 -5.63
C GLU A 45 19.71 3.39 -5.75
N LYS A 46 20.40 3.57 -4.61
CA LYS A 46 21.84 3.88 -4.60
C LYS A 46 22.70 2.70 -5.06
N GLU A 47 22.36 1.48 -4.64
CA GLU A 47 23.12 0.26 -4.96
C GLU A 47 22.98 -0.09 -6.45
N PHE A 48 21.77 -0.07 -6.99
CA PHE A 48 21.47 -0.53 -8.35
C PHE A 48 21.33 0.59 -9.37
N LYS A 49 21.41 1.87 -8.95
CA LYS A 49 21.20 3.05 -9.80
C LYS A 49 19.87 3.03 -10.54
N VAL A 50 18.84 2.51 -9.89
CA VAL A 50 17.45 2.46 -10.39
C VAL A 50 16.65 3.54 -9.67
N GLU A 51 15.82 4.29 -10.39
CA GLU A 51 15.05 5.40 -9.82
C GLU A 51 14.15 4.93 -8.66
N PHE A 52 14.18 5.67 -7.53
CA PHE A 52 13.33 5.40 -6.35
C PHE A 52 11.85 5.22 -6.71
N ALA A 53 11.33 6.12 -7.56
CA ALA A 53 9.93 6.10 -7.97
C ALA A 53 9.58 4.82 -8.75
N LEU A 54 10.50 4.29 -9.55
CA LEU A 54 10.29 3.06 -10.30
C LEU A 54 10.22 1.85 -9.36
N ILE A 55 11.17 1.71 -8.44
CA ILE A 55 11.17 0.61 -7.46
C ILE A 55 9.87 0.65 -6.63
N LYS A 56 9.47 1.85 -6.20
CA LYS A 56 8.22 2.07 -5.44
C LYS A 56 6.99 1.68 -6.26
N ALA A 57 6.94 2.04 -7.55
CA ALA A 57 5.85 1.69 -8.44
C ALA A 57 5.73 0.17 -8.66
N VAL A 58 6.85 -0.54 -8.81
CA VAL A 58 6.86 -2.00 -8.94
C VAL A 58 6.34 -2.65 -7.67
N ILE A 59 6.84 -2.28 -6.48
CA ILE A 59 6.36 -2.83 -5.21
C ILE A 59 4.85 -2.60 -5.02
N TRP A 60 4.36 -1.41 -5.39
CA TRP A 60 2.94 -1.11 -5.33
C TRP A 60 2.12 -2.01 -6.29
N HIS A 61 2.62 -2.21 -7.50
CA HIS A 61 1.97 -3.05 -8.50
C HIS A 61 1.92 -4.53 -8.07
N GLU A 62 3.02 -5.05 -7.53
CA GLU A 62 3.18 -6.47 -7.19
C GLU A 62 2.43 -6.88 -5.92
N SER A 63 2.56 -6.10 -4.84
CA SER A 63 2.04 -6.52 -3.53
C SER A 63 1.25 -5.44 -2.79
N ARG A 64 1.20 -4.22 -3.32
CA ARG A 64 0.69 -3.03 -2.61
C ARG A 64 1.37 -2.85 -1.24
N PHE A 65 2.69 -3.01 -1.21
CA PHE A 65 3.51 -2.92 0.01
C PHE A 65 3.12 -3.93 1.10
N ASN A 66 2.67 -5.12 0.70
CA ASN A 66 2.43 -6.22 1.64
C ASN A 66 3.65 -7.14 1.66
N GLU A 67 4.47 -7.04 2.70
CA GLU A 67 5.66 -7.86 2.88
C GLU A 67 5.36 -9.37 3.07
N LYS A 68 4.10 -9.71 3.36
CA LYS A 68 3.63 -11.10 3.53
C LYS A 68 2.78 -11.58 2.34
N ALA A 69 2.82 -10.88 1.20
CA ALA A 69 2.10 -11.30 0.02
C ALA A 69 2.60 -12.65 -0.50
N ILE A 70 1.67 -13.55 -0.81
CA ILE A 70 1.94 -14.84 -1.45
C ILE A 70 1.11 -14.91 -2.74
N GLY A 71 1.79 -14.98 -3.87
CA GLY A 71 1.22 -15.06 -5.20
C GLY A 71 0.70 -16.45 -5.53
N LYS A 72 -0.07 -16.56 -6.62
CA LYS A 72 -0.68 -17.83 -7.03
C LYS A 72 0.35 -18.85 -7.51
N ALA A 73 1.47 -18.37 -8.06
CA ALA A 73 2.56 -19.22 -8.53
C ALA A 73 3.60 -19.52 -7.44
N GLY A 74 3.33 -19.14 -6.17
CA GLY A 74 4.29 -19.27 -5.07
C GLY A 74 5.27 -18.09 -4.98
N GLU A 75 4.96 -16.97 -5.63
CA GLU A 75 5.73 -15.73 -5.49
C GLU A 75 5.61 -15.16 -4.07
N ILE A 76 6.67 -14.56 -3.54
CA ILE A 76 6.69 -14.10 -2.15
C ILE A 76 7.13 -12.63 -2.01
N GLY A 77 6.55 -11.97 -1.02
CA GLY A 77 7.00 -10.68 -0.51
C GLY A 77 6.67 -9.48 -1.39
N LEU A 78 7.38 -8.37 -1.13
CA LEU A 78 7.08 -7.04 -1.66
C LEU A 78 7.08 -6.95 -3.19
N MET A 79 7.98 -7.69 -3.83
CA MET A 79 8.15 -7.69 -5.29
C MET A 79 7.72 -9.00 -5.94
N GLN A 80 7.02 -9.88 -5.19
CA GLN A 80 6.53 -11.17 -5.69
C GLN A 80 7.65 -11.97 -6.40
N LEU A 81 8.75 -12.21 -5.70
CA LEU A 81 9.87 -12.99 -6.22
C LEU A 81 9.56 -14.50 -6.16
N MET A 82 9.90 -15.27 -7.19
CA MET A 82 9.84 -16.74 -7.14
C MET A 82 10.99 -17.30 -6.31
N GLU A 83 10.77 -18.38 -5.55
CA GLU A 83 11.81 -19.03 -4.72
C GLU A 83 13.09 -19.31 -5.49
N LEU A 84 13.00 -19.83 -6.72
CA LEU A 84 14.17 -20.14 -7.54
C LEU A 84 15.05 -18.90 -7.82
N ALA A 85 14.40 -17.78 -8.18
CA ALA A 85 15.07 -16.52 -8.44
C ALA A 85 15.64 -15.90 -7.16
N ALA A 86 14.92 -16.01 -6.02
CA ALA A 86 15.39 -15.51 -4.73
C ALA A 86 16.64 -16.28 -4.25
N PHE A 87 16.66 -17.61 -4.40
CA PHE A 87 17.82 -18.44 -4.03
C PHE A 87 19.03 -18.19 -4.93
N GLU A 88 18.87 -18.13 -6.25
CA GLU A 88 19.98 -17.84 -7.18
C GLU A 88 20.62 -16.47 -6.93
N TRP A 89 19.83 -15.47 -6.54
CA TRP A 89 20.31 -14.13 -6.24
C TRP A 89 21.00 -14.02 -4.88
N ALA A 90 20.49 -14.74 -3.87
CA ALA A 90 21.09 -14.80 -2.54
C ALA A 90 22.48 -15.48 -2.58
N ASP A 91 22.64 -16.51 -3.41
CA ASP A 91 23.88 -17.29 -3.49
C ASP A 91 24.99 -16.56 -4.27
N LYS A 92 24.62 -15.66 -5.20
CA LYS A 92 25.57 -14.83 -5.96
C LYS A 92 26.30 -13.76 -5.14
N LYS A 93 25.90 -13.50 -3.89
CA LYS A 93 26.55 -12.52 -2.98
C LYS A 93 27.63 -13.15 -2.07
N LYS A 94 28.03 -14.40 -2.29
CA LYS A 94 29.25 -15.00 -1.71
C LYS A 94 30.47 -14.75 -2.60
#